data_AF-A0A9P6R8V3-F1
#
_entry.id   AF-A0A9P6R8V3-F1
#
_cell.length_a   1.000
_cell.length_b   1.000
_cell.length_c   1.000
_cell.angle_alpha   90.00
_cell.angle_beta   90.00
_cell.angle_gamma   90.00
#
_symmetry.space_group_name_H-M   'P 1'
#
loop_
_entity.id
_entity.type
_entity.pdbx_description
1 polymer ?
#
loop_
_entity_poly.entity_id
_entity_poly.type
_entity_poly.pdbx_seq_one_letter_code
_entity_poly.pdbx_strand_id
1 'polypeptide(L)'
;MDSLKNAATQFILTPEYHDLLSIVKGFRNGLVYGAKIRFPHALVMTLIFRRTNFKDMSRFVLTATRQHARNLAFFATIYKTLLIVQRRMHGKERPLDSFLAGLVGGYMVFGENNNVNQQIVLYLFSRILVGIAKLPVKKNAISEPSQTFPIFASLVWATVMFLFQNERDVLQPSLQASMQYIYIDSNRWNTLKNFLWHNK
;
A
#
# COMPACT_ATOMS: atom_id res chain seq x y z
N MET A 1 6.80 -40.77 -1.77
CA MET A 1 6.53 -39.31 -1.82
C MET A 1 6.45 -38.69 -0.42
N ASP A 2 6.00 -39.45 0.59
CA ASP A 2 5.89 -38.96 1.98
C ASP A 2 7.23 -38.89 2.73
N SER A 3 8.20 -39.75 2.41
CA SER A 3 9.56 -39.67 2.99
C SER A 3 10.27 -38.36 2.66
N LEU A 4 10.17 -37.89 1.41
CA LEU A 4 10.72 -36.62 0.94
C LEU A 4 10.04 -35.41 1.60
N LYS A 5 8.71 -35.46 1.76
CA LYS A 5 7.96 -34.43 2.50
C LYS A 5 8.35 -34.38 3.97
N ASN A 6 8.51 -35.54 4.61
CA ASN A 6 8.91 -35.63 6.01
C ASN A 6 10.35 -35.15 6.22
N ALA A 7 11.29 -35.52 5.35
CA ALA A 7 12.67 -35.02 5.39
C ALA A 7 12.75 -33.49 5.19
N ALA A 8 12.01 -32.95 4.21
CA ALA A 8 11.91 -31.50 4.00
C ALA A 8 11.29 -30.77 5.21
N THR A 9 10.31 -31.39 5.87
CA THR A 9 9.66 -30.84 7.06
C THR A 9 10.62 -30.80 8.24
N GLN A 10 11.37 -31.88 8.48
CA GLN A 10 12.42 -31.92 9.51
C GLN A 10 13.51 -30.86 9.27
N PHE A 11 13.93 -30.67 8.01
CA PHE A 11 14.87 -29.60 7.65
C PHE A 11 14.31 -28.19 7.96
N ILE A 12 13.05 -27.92 7.63
CA ILE A 12 12.41 -26.61 7.89
C ILE A 12 12.26 -26.33 9.40
N LEU A 13 12.08 -27.38 10.21
CA LEU A 13 11.91 -27.26 11.66
C LEU A 13 13.24 -27.13 12.42
N THR A 14 14.39 -27.26 11.74
CA THR A 14 15.71 -27.17 12.37
C THR A 14 16.00 -25.73 12.81
N PRO A 15 16.23 -25.46 14.12
CA PRO A 15 16.39 -24.09 14.64
C PRO A 15 17.55 -23.30 14.02
N GLU A 16 18.61 -23.99 13.60
CA GLU A 16 19.81 -23.40 13.00
C GLU A 16 19.51 -22.62 11.71
N TYR A 17 18.59 -23.12 10.88
CA TYR A 17 18.21 -22.49 9.63
C TYR A 17 17.06 -21.49 9.76
N HIS A 18 16.48 -21.36 10.95
CA HIS A 18 15.26 -20.58 11.17
C HIS A 18 15.40 -19.13 10.67
N ASP A 19 16.52 -18.47 10.95
CA ASP A 19 16.78 -17.09 10.52
C ASP A 19 16.74 -16.94 9.00
N LEU A 20 17.49 -17.79 8.28
CA LEU A 20 17.58 -17.78 6.83
C LEU A 20 16.24 -18.17 6.19
N LEU A 21 15.58 -19.22 6.72
CA LEU A 21 14.26 -19.64 6.27
C LEU A 21 13.21 -18.55 6.50
N SER A 22 13.32 -17.76 7.57
CA SER A 22 12.41 -16.64 7.84
C SER A 22 12.54 -15.52 6.81
N ILE A 23 13.76 -15.26 6.30
CA ILE A 23 14.02 -14.31 5.23
C ILE A 23 13.41 -14.83 3.92
N VAL A 24 13.70 -16.08 3.55
CA VAL A 24 13.16 -16.71 2.33
C VAL A 24 11.63 -16.74 2.36
N LYS A 25 11.04 -17.09 3.50
CA LYS A 25 9.59 -17.08 3.69
C LYS A 25 9.02 -15.67 3.61
N GLY A 26 9.71 -14.68 4.18
CA GLY A 26 9.36 -13.26 4.08
C GLY A 26 9.33 -12.77 2.64
N PHE A 27 10.39 -13.05 1.87
CA PHE A 27 10.47 -12.75 0.44
C PHE A 27 9.30 -13.36 -0.34
N ARG A 28 9.07 -14.68 -0.19
CA ARG A 28 7.95 -15.38 -0.85
C ARG A 28 6.61 -14.78 -0.46
N ASN A 29 6.40 -14.47 0.82
CA ASN A 29 5.14 -13.89 1.29
C ASN A 29 4.93 -12.49 0.71
N GLY A 30 5.98 -11.67 0.62
CA GLY A 30 5.93 -10.37 -0.06
C GLY A 30 5.53 -10.50 -1.52
N LEU A 31 6.14 -11.44 -2.26
CA LEU A 31 5.77 -11.71 -3.65
C LEU A 31 4.30 -12.10 -3.80
N VAL A 32 3.85 -13.09 -3.03
CA VAL A 32 2.49 -13.63 -3.14
C VAL A 32 1.45 -12.60 -2.71
N TYR A 33 1.66 -11.93 -1.59
CA TYR A 33 0.73 -10.92 -1.10
C TYR A 33 0.65 -9.74 -2.08
N GLY A 34 1.79 -9.23 -2.53
CA GLY A 34 1.83 -8.12 -3.49
C GLY A 34 1.15 -8.48 -4.81
N ALA A 35 1.38 -9.67 -5.34
CA ALA A 35 0.71 -10.13 -6.54
C ALA A 35 -0.81 -10.24 -6.35
N LYS A 36 -1.26 -10.86 -5.24
CA LYS A 36 -2.68 -11.09 -4.92
C LYS A 36 -3.50 -9.80 -4.84
N ILE A 37 -2.93 -8.74 -4.28
CA ILE A 37 -3.65 -7.46 -4.12
C ILE A 37 -3.51 -6.60 -5.38
N ARG A 38 -2.29 -6.49 -5.93
CA ARG A 38 -2.02 -5.54 -7.01
C ARG A 38 -2.63 -5.97 -8.34
N PHE A 39 -2.59 -7.26 -8.64
CA PHE A 39 -3.06 -7.76 -9.93
C PHE A 39 -4.56 -7.48 -10.14
N PRO A 40 -5.48 -7.87 -9.23
CA PRO A 40 -6.90 -7.56 -9.39
C PRO A 40 -7.16 -6.05 -9.43
N HIS A 41 -6.50 -5.27 -8.58
CA HIS A 41 -6.66 -3.82 -8.57
C HIS A 41 -6.24 -3.18 -9.90
N ALA A 42 -5.04 -3.49 -10.40
CA ALA A 42 -4.55 -2.93 -11.67
C ALA A 42 -5.41 -3.39 -12.86
N LEU A 43 -5.88 -4.63 -12.84
CA LEU A 43 -6.76 -5.17 -13.87
C LEU A 43 -8.09 -4.41 -13.91
N VAL A 44 -8.81 -4.33 -12.78
CA VAL A 44 -10.11 -3.65 -12.69
C VAL A 44 -9.98 -2.16 -13.04
N MET A 45 -8.97 -1.47 -12.51
CA MET A 45 -8.76 -0.05 -12.82
C MET A 45 -8.46 0.18 -14.31
N THR A 46 -7.71 -0.71 -14.94
CA THR A 46 -7.43 -0.59 -16.38
C THR A 46 -8.68 -0.88 -17.20
N LEU A 47 -9.45 -1.91 -16.86
CA LEU A 47 -10.69 -2.26 -17.56
C LEU A 47 -11.76 -1.15 -17.48
N ILE A 48 -11.90 -0.49 -16.33
CA ILE A 48 -12.91 0.56 -16.13
C ILE A 48 -12.47 1.89 -16.75
N PHE A 49 -11.21 2.31 -16.52
CA PHE A 49 -10.79 3.68 -16.80
C PHE A 49 -9.83 3.83 -17.99
N ARG A 50 -9.31 2.74 -18.55
CA ARG A 50 -8.35 2.78 -19.68
C ARG A 50 -8.80 1.88 -20.84
N ARG A 51 -9.27 2.51 -21.92
CA ARG A 51 -9.47 1.81 -23.21
C ARG A 51 -8.10 1.59 -23.86
N THR A 52 -7.51 0.43 -23.63
CA THR A 52 -6.22 0.02 -24.22
C THR A 52 -6.34 -1.35 -24.88
N ASN A 53 -5.46 -1.63 -25.83
CA ASN A 53 -5.40 -2.91 -26.51
C ASN A 53 -4.97 -4.01 -25.51
N PHE A 54 -5.41 -5.26 -25.71
CA PHE A 54 -5.13 -6.36 -24.78
C PHE A 54 -3.63 -6.53 -24.45
N LYS A 55 -2.75 -6.29 -25.43
CA LYS A 55 -1.30 -6.38 -25.26
C LYS A 55 -0.77 -5.30 -24.29
N ASP A 56 -1.23 -4.07 -24.43
CA ASP A 56 -0.77 -2.96 -23.59
C ASP A 56 -1.37 -3.05 -22.19
N MET A 57 -2.63 -3.48 -22.09
CA MET A 57 -3.30 -3.76 -20.82
C MET A 57 -2.53 -4.84 -20.03
N SER A 58 -2.29 -6.00 -20.64
CA SER A 58 -1.58 -7.11 -19.96
C SER A 58 -0.17 -6.70 -19.55
N ARG A 59 0.57 -6.00 -20.43
CA ARG A 59 1.90 -5.48 -20.12
C ARG A 59 1.87 -4.50 -18.93
N PHE A 60 0.93 -3.57 -18.91
CA PHE A 60 0.78 -2.61 -17.82
C PHE A 60 0.45 -3.30 -16.49
N VAL A 61 -0.56 -4.17 -16.48
CA VAL A 61 -1.01 -4.90 -15.28
C VAL A 61 0.10 -5.77 -14.72
N LEU A 62 0.78 -6.55 -15.57
CA LEU A 62 1.88 -7.42 -15.16
C LEU A 62 3.10 -6.62 -14.67
N THR A 63 3.44 -5.51 -15.32
CA THR A 63 4.56 -4.66 -14.90
C THR A 63 4.29 -4.02 -13.54
N ALA A 64 3.10 -3.44 -13.34
CA ALA A 64 2.72 -2.83 -12.07
C ALA A 64 2.63 -3.87 -10.94
N THR A 65 2.11 -5.06 -11.24
CA THR A 65 2.04 -6.19 -10.29
C THR A 65 3.43 -6.65 -9.89
N ARG A 66 4.32 -6.86 -10.87
CA ARG A 66 5.69 -7.31 -10.64
C ARG A 66 6.47 -6.30 -9.82
N GLN A 67 6.35 -5.02 -10.12
CA GLN A 67 7.00 -3.95 -9.35
C GLN A 67 6.54 -3.97 -7.90
N HIS A 68 5.22 -3.94 -7.65
CA HIS A 68 4.67 -3.96 -6.30
C HIS A 68 5.08 -5.21 -5.51
N ALA A 69 4.96 -6.39 -6.13
CA ALA A 69 5.31 -7.67 -5.50
C ALA A 69 6.81 -7.74 -5.17
N ARG A 70 7.69 -7.29 -6.08
CA ARG A 70 9.13 -7.21 -5.85
C ARG A 70 9.46 -6.27 -4.71
N ASN A 71 8.85 -5.09 -4.67
CA ASN A 71 9.12 -4.11 -3.61
C ASN A 71 8.77 -4.70 -2.24
N LEU A 72 7.60 -5.32 -2.07
CA LEU A 72 7.25 -5.98 -0.81
C LEU A 72 8.20 -7.12 -0.44
N ALA A 73 8.62 -7.92 -1.42
CA ALA A 73 9.53 -9.04 -1.19
C ALA A 73 10.94 -8.59 -0.77
N PHE A 74 11.50 -7.59 -1.46
CA PHE A 74 12.81 -7.03 -1.13
C PHE A 74 12.80 -6.24 0.16
N PHE A 75 11.73 -5.46 0.43
CA PHE A 75 11.58 -4.79 1.73
C PHE A 75 11.58 -5.81 2.87
N ALA A 76 10.78 -6.87 2.77
CA ALA A 76 10.74 -7.93 3.79
C ALA A 76 12.10 -8.62 3.97
N THR A 77 12.86 -8.79 2.89
CA THR A 77 14.20 -9.38 2.90
C THR A 77 15.18 -8.47 3.64
N ILE A 78 15.30 -7.21 3.22
CA ILE A 78 16.21 -6.22 3.81
C ILE A 78 15.87 -6.02 5.29
N TYR A 79 14.60 -5.81 5.61
CA TYR A 79 14.12 -5.60 6.97
C TYR A 79 14.50 -6.77 7.90
N LYS A 80 14.20 -8.01 7.50
CA LYS A 80 14.52 -9.19 8.31
C LYS A 80 16.01 -9.41 8.45
N THR A 81 16.78 -9.24 7.36
CA THR A 81 18.25 -9.35 7.40
C THR A 81 18.83 -8.34 8.38
N LEU A 82 18.41 -7.07 8.33
CA LEU A 82 18.88 -6.04 9.26
C LEU A 82 18.50 -6.34 10.70
N LEU A 83 17.29 -6.86 10.97
CA LEU A 83 16.92 -7.27 12.33
C LEU A 83 17.78 -8.43 12.85
N ILE A 84 18.05 -9.44 12.02
CA ILE A 84 18.90 -10.57 12.40
C ILE A 84 20.34 -10.10 12.67
N VAL A 85 20.88 -9.22 11.83
CA VAL A 85 22.21 -8.63 12.02
C VAL A 85 22.28 -7.83 13.32
N GLN A 86 21.32 -6.91 13.55
CA GLN A 86 21.27 -6.11 14.78
C GLN A 86 21.13 -6.98 16.02
N ARG A 87 20.27 -8.01 15.99
CA ARG A 87 20.10 -8.96 17.09
C ARG A 87 21.39 -9.72 17.39
N ARG A 88 22.14 -10.14 16.36
CA ARG A 88 23.45 -10.81 16.52
C ARG A 88 24.52 -9.87 17.08
N MET A 89 24.52 -8.59 16.68
CA MET A 89 25.46 -7.59 17.19
C MET A 89 25.18 -7.18 18.63
N HIS A 90 23.90 -7.05 19.01
CA HIS A 90 23.50 -6.52 20.32
C HIS A 90 23.17 -7.60 21.36
N GLY A 91 23.11 -8.88 20.97
CA GLY A 91 22.70 -10.00 21.83
C GLY A 91 21.21 -10.02 22.20
N LYS A 92 20.48 -8.92 21.98
CA LYS A 92 19.03 -8.78 22.20
C LYS A 92 18.41 -7.83 21.18
N GLU A 93 17.13 -8.04 20.89
CA GLU A 93 16.35 -7.16 20.03
C GLU A 93 15.95 -5.88 20.79
N ARG A 94 16.23 -4.71 20.21
CA ARG A 94 15.84 -3.41 20.78
C ARG A 94 14.67 -2.81 20.02
N PRO A 95 13.79 -2.03 20.67
CA PRO A 95 12.66 -1.40 19.99
C PRO A 95 13.05 -0.52 18.78
N LEU A 96 14.20 0.16 18.85
CA LEU A 96 14.70 1.01 17.76
C LEU A 96 15.26 0.23 16.57
N ASP A 97 15.64 -1.04 16.75
CA ASP A 97 16.22 -1.84 15.66
C ASP A 97 15.21 -2.04 14.52
N SER A 98 13.92 -2.19 14.86
CA SER A 98 12.81 -2.26 13.92
C SER A 98 12.60 -0.94 13.17
N PHE A 99 12.74 0.20 13.87
CA PHE A 99 12.62 1.51 13.24
C PHE A 99 13.74 1.76 12.23
N LEU A 100 15.00 1.50 12.62
CA LEU A 100 16.16 1.70 11.76
C LEU A 100 16.16 0.73 10.55
N ALA A 101 15.82 -0.55 10.77
CA ALA A 101 15.66 -1.50 9.68
C ALA A 101 14.55 -1.08 8.70
N GLY A 102 13.43 -0.58 9.23
CA GLY A 102 12.33 -0.04 8.44
C GLY A 102 12.72 1.20 7.65
N LEU A 103 13.50 2.10 8.23
CA LEU A 103 14.00 3.31 7.58
C LEU A 103 14.91 2.97 6.40
N VAL A 104 15.91 2.11 6.62
CA VAL A 104 16.86 1.68 5.58
C VAL A 104 16.13 0.93 4.46
N GLY A 105 15.33 -0.08 4.81
CA GLY A 105 14.56 -0.84 3.82
C GLY A 105 13.56 0.03 3.06
N GLY A 106 12.94 0.98 3.75
CA GLY A 106 11.99 1.93 3.17
C GLY A 106 12.63 2.81 2.10
N TYR A 107 13.78 3.40 2.42
CA TYR A 107 14.54 4.24 1.49
C TYR A 107 15.03 3.43 0.28
N MET A 108 15.64 2.26 0.51
CA MET A 108 16.20 1.44 -0.57
C MET A 108 15.17 0.90 -1.56
N VAL A 109 13.95 0.62 -1.09
CA VAL A 109 12.93 -0.08 -1.90
C VAL A 109 11.84 0.86 -2.42
N PHE A 110 11.44 1.85 -1.62
CA PHE A 110 10.34 2.75 -1.94
C PHE A 110 10.79 4.19 -2.22
N GLY A 111 12.09 4.47 -2.27
CA GLY A 111 12.64 5.82 -2.49
C GLY A 111 12.35 6.41 -3.88
N GLU A 112 12.10 5.56 -4.89
CA GLU A 112 11.74 6.05 -6.23
C GLU A 112 10.31 6.59 -6.26
N ASN A 113 10.16 7.80 -6.83
CA ASN A 113 8.87 8.44 -7.02
C ASN A 113 8.15 7.91 -8.28
N ASN A 114 7.52 6.73 -8.16
CA ASN A 114 6.69 6.14 -9.21
C ASN A 114 5.25 5.87 -8.72
N ASN A 115 4.31 5.66 -9.64
CA ASN A 115 2.89 5.45 -9.32
C ASN A 115 2.61 4.30 -8.34
N VAL A 116 3.44 3.25 -8.35
CA VAL A 116 3.28 2.11 -7.44
C VAL A 116 3.74 2.51 -6.03
N ASN A 117 4.92 3.12 -5.92
CA ASN A 117 5.49 3.55 -4.65
C ASN A 117 4.65 4.65 -4.01
N GLN A 118 4.22 5.66 -4.76
CA GLN A 118 3.32 6.70 -4.26
C GLN A 118 2.05 6.10 -3.64
N GLN A 119 1.42 5.14 -4.31
CA GLN A 119 0.20 4.50 -3.80
C GLN A 119 0.45 3.75 -2.49
N ILE A 120 1.58 3.05 -2.36
CA ILE A 120 1.96 2.34 -1.12
C ILE A 120 2.27 3.34 -0.01
N VAL A 121 3.11 4.34 -0.29
CA VAL A 121 3.61 5.29 0.71
C VAL A 121 2.47 6.17 1.23
N LEU A 122 1.62 6.74 0.37
CA LEU A 122 0.49 7.57 0.79
C LEU A 122 -0.56 6.74 1.56
N TYR A 123 -0.76 5.48 1.16
CA TYR A 123 -1.63 4.57 1.90
C TYR A 123 -1.09 4.25 3.30
N LEU A 124 0.22 3.97 3.42
CA LEU A 124 0.84 3.72 4.72
C LEU A 124 0.87 4.99 5.57
N PHE A 125 1.20 6.14 4.98
CA PHE A 125 1.28 7.43 5.65
C PHE A 125 -0.03 7.76 6.37
N SER A 126 -1.15 7.73 5.65
CA SER A 126 -2.47 8.00 6.25
C SER A 126 -2.81 7.06 7.41
N ARG A 127 -2.51 5.76 7.27
CA ARG A 127 -2.77 4.75 8.32
C ARG A 127 -1.85 4.89 9.52
N ILE A 128 -0.59 5.24 9.30
CA ILE A 128 0.39 5.47 10.37
C ILE A 128 -0.02 6.69 11.19
N LEU A 129 -0.43 7.80 10.53
CA LEU A 129 -0.91 8.99 11.24
C LEU A 129 -2.12 8.67 12.13
N VAL A 130 -3.09 7.91 11.63
CA VAL A 130 -4.24 7.46 12.44
C VAL A 130 -3.77 6.59 13.61
N GLY A 131 -2.80 5.69 13.39
CA GLY A 131 -2.22 4.86 14.44
C GLY A 131 -1.49 5.68 15.53
N ILE A 132 -0.73 6.69 15.12
CA ILE A 132 -0.05 7.63 16.01
C ILE A 132 -1.07 8.41 16.83
N ALA A 133 -2.13 8.93 16.19
CA ALA A 133 -3.19 9.66 16.88
C ALA A 133 -3.92 8.80 17.93
N LYS A 134 -4.05 7.48 17.70
CA LYS A 134 -4.64 6.53 18.65
C LYS A 134 -3.70 6.12 19.79
N LEU A 135 -2.39 6.34 19.66
CA LEU A 135 -1.41 5.86 20.64
C LEU A 135 -1.55 6.51 22.03
N PRO A 136 -1.74 7.84 22.17
CA PRO A 136 -1.98 8.47 23.48
C PRO A 136 -3.25 7.98 24.16
N VAL A 137 -4.33 7.79 23.38
CA VAL A 137 -5.59 7.24 23.88
C VAL A 137 -5.39 5.83 24.42
N LYS A 138 -4.70 4.97 23.67
CA LYS A 138 -4.35 3.61 24.12
C LYS A 138 -3.48 3.59 25.39
N LYS A 139 -2.62 4.59 25.57
CA LYS A 139 -1.75 4.72 26.75
C LYS A 139 -2.44 5.41 27.94
N ASN A 140 -3.75 5.67 27.86
CA ASN A 140 -4.51 6.41 28.86
C ASN A 140 -3.94 7.82 29.16
N ALA A 141 -3.19 8.40 28.21
CA ALA A 141 -2.64 9.75 28.36
C ALA A 141 -3.69 10.83 28.03
N ILE A 142 -4.68 10.49 27.21
CA ILE A 142 -5.80 11.35 26.82
C ILE A 142 -7.06 10.50 26.79
N SER A 143 -8.16 11.02 27.33
CA SER A 143 -9.49 10.40 27.24
C SER A 143 -9.91 10.26 25.78
N GLU A 144 -10.59 9.18 25.40
CA GLU A 144 -11.13 9.04 24.05
C GLU A 144 -12.17 10.15 23.79
N PRO A 145 -11.93 11.09 22.86
CA PRO A 145 -12.90 12.12 22.57
C PRO A 145 -14.13 11.50 21.88
N SER A 146 -15.32 12.03 22.18
CA SER A 146 -16.53 11.64 21.45
C SER A 146 -16.49 12.19 20.00
N GLN A 147 -17.15 11.49 19.07
CA GLN A 147 -17.32 11.93 17.68
C GLN A 147 -16.02 12.25 16.89
N THR A 148 -14.90 11.62 17.23
CA THR A 148 -13.62 11.81 16.53
C THR A 148 -13.69 11.57 15.02
N PHE A 149 -14.35 10.50 14.59
CA PHE A 149 -14.43 10.15 13.16
C PHE A 149 -15.32 11.11 12.34
N PRO A 150 -16.54 11.49 12.76
CA PRO A 150 -17.33 12.50 12.07
C PRO A 150 -16.61 13.83 11.88
N ILE A 151 -15.94 14.34 12.91
CA ILE A 151 -15.18 15.60 12.83
C ILE A 151 -14.00 15.45 11.86
N PHE A 152 -13.28 14.34 11.94
CA PHE A 152 -12.20 14.06 10.99
C PHE A 152 -12.71 13.99 9.54
N ALA A 153 -13.79 13.26 9.30
CA ALA A 153 -14.38 13.11 7.98
C ALA A 153 -14.87 14.46 7.41
N SER A 154 -15.52 15.29 8.23
CA SER A 154 -16.00 16.60 7.78
C SER A 154 -14.85 17.53 7.39
N LEU A 155 -13.77 17.56 8.18
CA LEU A 155 -12.59 18.36 7.87
C LEU A 155 -11.88 17.90 6.60
N VAL A 156 -11.71 16.58 6.42
CA VAL A 156 -11.09 16.01 5.21
C VAL A 156 -11.92 16.38 3.97
N TRP A 157 -13.24 16.19 4.02
CA TRP A 157 -14.11 16.51 2.90
C TRP A 157 -14.17 18.00 2.61
N ALA A 158 -14.29 18.86 3.63
CA ALA A 158 -14.26 20.31 3.45
C ALA A 158 -12.97 20.76 2.77
N THR A 159 -11.82 20.20 3.18
CA THR A 159 -10.51 20.50 2.59
C THR A 159 -10.43 20.05 1.14
N VAL A 160 -10.87 18.83 0.82
CA VAL A 160 -10.86 18.30 -0.56
C VAL A 160 -11.73 19.14 -1.49
N MET A 161 -12.94 19.52 -1.05
CA MET A 161 -13.83 20.36 -1.85
C MET A 161 -13.26 21.76 -2.06
N PHE A 162 -12.67 22.35 -1.01
CA PHE A 162 -12.02 23.65 -1.10
C PHE A 162 -10.83 23.63 -2.07
N LEU A 163 -9.95 22.64 -1.97
CA LEU A 163 -8.80 22.51 -2.87
C LEU A 163 -9.24 22.23 -4.31
N PHE A 164 -10.25 21.38 -4.53
CA PHE A 164 -10.74 21.11 -5.88
C PHE A 164 -11.30 22.36 -6.56
N GLN A 165 -11.96 23.23 -5.81
CA GLN A 165 -12.55 24.46 -6.35
C GLN A 165 -11.50 25.54 -6.64
N ASN A 166 -10.49 25.69 -5.77
CA ASN A 166 -9.54 26.81 -5.82
C ASN A 166 -8.19 26.45 -6.46
N GLU A 167 -7.68 25.24 -6.24
CA GLU A 167 -6.30 24.82 -6.59
C GLU A 167 -6.30 23.35 -7.07
N ARG A 168 -7.09 23.03 -8.10
CA ARG A 168 -7.36 21.63 -8.49
C ARG A 168 -6.11 20.81 -8.82
N ASP A 169 -5.07 21.46 -9.35
CA ASP A 169 -3.85 20.84 -9.86
C ASP A 169 -2.96 20.26 -8.74
N VAL A 170 -3.12 20.73 -7.50
CA VAL A 170 -2.41 20.17 -6.34
C VAL A 170 -2.95 18.81 -5.89
N LEU A 171 -4.19 18.46 -6.29
CA LEU A 171 -4.81 17.19 -5.94
C LEU A 171 -4.26 16.05 -6.80
N GLN A 172 -4.36 14.81 -6.30
CA GLN A 172 -3.96 13.65 -7.10
C GLN A 172 -4.83 13.54 -8.37
N PRO A 173 -4.24 13.25 -9.55
CA PRO A 173 -5.01 13.20 -10.82
C PRO A 173 -6.22 12.27 -10.80
N SER A 174 -6.15 11.14 -10.08
CA SER A 174 -7.28 10.21 -9.92
C SER A 174 -8.43 10.80 -9.09
N LEU A 175 -8.12 11.64 -8.10
CA LEU A 175 -9.13 12.35 -7.32
C LEU A 175 -9.74 13.47 -8.17
N GLN A 176 -8.92 14.26 -8.87
CA GLN A 176 -9.40 15.28 -9.80
C GLN A 176 -10.36 14.71 -10.83
N ALA A 177 -10.02 13.58 -11.47
CA ALA A 177 -10.86 12.94 -12.47
C ALA A 177 -12.22 12.49 -11.89
N SER A 178 -12.21 11.89 -10.70
CA SER A 178 -13.44 11.50 -10.00
C SER A 178 -14.31 12.70 -9.66
N MET A 179 -13.70 13.78 -9.13
CA MET A 179 -14.41 15.00 -8.75
C MET A 179 -14.97 15.76 -9.97
N GLN A 180 -14.21 15.83 -11.06
CA GLN A 180 -14.68 16.39 -12.34
C GLN A 180 -15.94 15.65 -12.81
N TYR A 181 -15.89 14.32 -12.85
CA TYR A 181 -17.00 13.48 -13.29
C TYR A 181 -18.25 13.64 -12.40
N ILE A 182 -18.06 13.69 -11.08
CA ILE A 182 -19.18 13.74 -10.11
C ILE A 182 -19.77 15.14 -9.99
N TYR A 183 -18.96 16.20 -9.93
CA TYR A 183 -19.41 17.53 -9.52
C TYR A 183 -19.46 18.57 -10.64
N ILE A 184 -18.64 18.45 -11.68
CA ILE A 184 -18.61 19.42 -12.78
C ILE A 184 -19.40 18.90 -13.99
N ASP A 185 -19.14 17.66 -14.40
CA ASP A 185 -19.81 17.07 -15.57
C ASP A 185 -21.32 16.87 -15.32
N SER A 186 -21.72 16.64 -14.06
CA SER A 186 -23.12 16.56 -13.64
C SER A 186 -23.91 17.85 -13.85
N ASN A 187 -23.26 19.00 -14.05
CA ASN A 187 -23.93 20.28 -14.32
C ASN A 187 -24.31 20.48 -15.80
N ARG A 188 -24.03 19.52 -16.69
CA ARG A 188 -24.25 19.66 -18.14
C ARG A 188 -25.01 18.46 -18.70
N TRP A 189 -26.20 18.68 -19.23
CA TRP A 189 -26.95 17.65 -19.96
C TRP A 189 -27.72 18.25 -21.13
N ASN A 190 -27.75 17.51 -22.26
CA ASN A 190 -28.39 17.96 -23.49
C ASN A 190 -29.50 17.00 -23.95
N THR A 191 -29.53 15.76 -23.42
CA THR A 191 -30.48 14.70 -23.80
C THR A 191 -30.79 13.80 -22.60
N LEU A 192 -31.93 13.08 -22.63
CA LEU A 192 -32.28 12.06 -21.62
C LEU A 192 -31.24 10.93 -21.54
N LYS A 193 -30.62 10.59 -22.67
CA LYS A 193 -29.54 9.60 -22.74
C LYS A 193 -28.31 10.09 -21.95
N ASN A 194 -28.01 11.39 -22.06
CA ASN A 194 -26.86 11.96 -21.37
C ASN A 194 -27.12 12.18 -19.88
N PHE A 195 -28.38 12.37 -19.51
CA PHE A 195 -28.81 12.48 -18.12
C PHE A 195 -28.85 11.12 -17.39
N LEU A 196 -29.32 10.05 -18.06
CA LEU A 196 -29.57 8.75 -17.40
C LEU A 196 -28.46 7.70 -17.60
N TRP A 197 -27.64 7.80 -18.64
CA TRP A 197 -26.72 6.71 -19.00
C TRP A 197 -25.27 7.16 -19.19
N HIS A 198 -24.98 8.16 -20.04
CA HIS A 198 -23.61 8.57 -20.34
C HIS A 198 -23.42 10.08 -20.21
N ASN A 199 -22.45 10.55 -19.42
CA ASN A 199 -22.15 12.00 -19.30
C ASN A 199 -21.72 12.67 -20.63
N LYS A 200 -21.51 11.92 -21.72
CA LYS A 200 -21.22 12.43 -23.08
C LYS A 200 -22.02 11.68 -24.14
#